data_AF-A0A3C1NCI6-F1
#
_entry.id   AF-A0A3C1NCI6-F1
#
_cell.length_a   1.000
_cell.length_b   1.000
_cell.length_c   1.000
_cell.angle_alpha   90.00
_cell.angle_beta   90.00
_cell.angle_gamma   90.00
#
_symmetry.space_group_name_H-M   'P 1'
#
loop_
_entity.id
_entity.type
_entity.pdbx_description
1 polymer ?
#
loop_
_entity_poly.entity_id
_entity_poly.type
_entity_poly.pdbx_seq_one_letter_code
_entity_poly.pdbx_strand_id
1 'polypeptide(L)'
;MSTWIALFILALGAMLLVSNDSGMLAGLDSTTFGYGALCLALLVYIGGGLLVSYGGRAGAMLRDAVTWLALGLGLVTLYAYKDELMPIAARVVGELIPGSAMTVEESANGLAEIRIRKRLDGHFTATVDVNGKAISMIVDTGASTIVLRPEDAEKAGIDVAHLTYKVPVLTANGRAMAARLRLDSVAIGPVDRQKVDALVAQKDALTQSLLGMSFLSRLRSYEFSGDFLTLRG
;
A
#
# COMPACT_ATOMS: atom_id res chain seq x y z
N MET A 1 -29.00 -29.94 2.09
CA MET A 1 -29.63 -28.60 2.21
C MET A 1 -28.98 -27.74 3.30
N SER A 2 -28.64 -28.28 4.48
CA SER A 2 -28.02 -27.49 5.56
C SER A 2 -26.68 -26.84 5.21
N THR A 3 -25.86 -27.48 4.36
CA THR A 3 -24.55 -26.97 3.91
C THR A 3 -24.67 -25.69 3.07
N TRP A 4 -25.68 -25.60 2.21
CA TRP A 4 -25.91 -24.41 1.36
C TRP A 4 -26.44 -23.22 2.16
N ILE A 5 -27.25 -23.47 3.20
CA ILE A 5 -27.74 -22.43 4.11
C ILE A 5 -26.61 -21.86 4.96
N ALA A 6 -25.71 -22.73 5.46
CA ALA A 6 -24.53 -22.29 6.20
C ALA A 6 -23.56 -21.48 5.33
N LEU A 7 -23.32 -21.91 4.09
CA LEU A 7 -22.52 -21.15 3.12
C LEU A 7 -23.16 -19.80 2.79
N PHE A 8 -24.48 -19.73 2.65
CA PHE A 8 -25.20 -18.48 2.40
C PHE A 8 -25.09 -17.51 3.58
N ILE A 9 -25.22 -18.00 4.82
CA ILE A 9 -25.11 -17.14 6.01
C ILE A 9 -23.66 -16.71 6.25
N LEU A 10 -22.68 -17.57 5.97
CA LEU A 10 -21.25 -17.24 6.06
C LEU A 10 -20.86 -16.20 4.98
N ALA A 11 -21.39 -16.34 3.76
CA ALA A 11 -21.25 -15.35 2.70
C ALA A 11 -21.93 -14.02 3.05
N LEU A 12 -23.12 -14.04 3.66
CA LEU A 12 -23.83 -12.84 4.11
C LEU A 12 -23.09 -12.11 5.24
N GLY A 13 -22.55 -12.86 6.21
CA GLY A 13 -21.72 -12.30 7.29
C GLY A 13 -20.40 -11.70 6.78
N ALA A 14 -19.75 -12.36 5.81
CA ALA A 14 -18.57 -11.83 5.14
C ALA A 14 -18.89 -10.57 4.31
N MET A 15 -20.05 -10.53 3.64
CA MET A 15 -20.50 -9.37 2.88
C MET A 15 -20.79 -8.15 3.77
N LEU A 16 -21.40 -8.36 4.95
CA LEU A 16 -21.65 -7.31 5.93
C LEU A 16 -20.37 -6.78 6.60
N LEU A 17 -19.34 -7.61 6.75
CA LEU A 17 -18.01 -7.17 7.21
C LEU A 17 -17.27 -6.30 6.17
N VAL A 18 -17.61 -6.45 4.89
CA VAL A 18 -17.02 -5.68 3.78
C VAL A 18 -17.79 -4.39 3.50
N SER A 19 -19.09 -4.33 3.82
CA SER A 19 -19.88 -3.10 3.69
C SER A 19 -19.53 -2.11 4.81
N ASN A 20 -18.63 -1.17 4.49
CA ASN A 20 -18.16 -0.11 5.38
C ASN A 20 -19.21 1.02 5.57
N ASP A 21 -20.46 0.67 5.86
CA ASP A 21 -21.45 1.63 6.33
C ASP A 21 -21.47 1.60 7.86
N SER A 22 -20.96 2.67 8.45
CA SER A 22 -20.94 2.96 9.88
C SER A 22 -22.35 3.30 10.38
N GLY A 23 -23.25 2.32 10.28
CA GLY A 23 -24.60 2.35 10.83
C GLY A 23 -24.70 1.53 12.10
N MET A 24 -25.47 2.02 13.09
CA MET A 24 -25.92 1.17 14.21
C MET A 24 -27.05 0.27 13.71
N LEU A 25 -26.87 -1.04 13.79
CA LEU A 25 -27.92 -2.02 13.53
C LEU A 25 -28.35 -2.62 14.87
N ALA A 26 -29.62 -2.46 15.23
CA ALA A 26 -30.18 -2.93 16.50
C ALA A 26 -29.42 -2.45 17.75
N GLY A 27 -28.84 -1.24 17.72
CA GLY A 27 -28.13 -0.63 18.84
C GLY A 27 -26.70 -1.13 19.05
N LEU A 28 -26.19 -1.98 18.16
CA LEU A 28 -24.80 -2.43 18.15
C LEU A 28 -24.09 -1.86 16.92
N ASP A 29 -22.78 -1.66 17.05
CA ASP A 29 -21.93 -1.32 15.92
C ASP A 29 -22.02 -2.42 14.83
N SER A 30 -22.08 -2.01 13.56
CA SER A 30 -22.29 -2.91 12.41
C SER A 30 -21.30 -4.08 12.40
N THR A 31 -20.05 -3.83 12.83
CA THR A 31 -19.03 -4.87 12.93
C THR A 31 -19.34 -5.88 14.03
N THR A 32 -19.79 -5.41 15.19
CA THR A 32 -20.13 -6.25 16.36
C THR A 32 -21.36 -7.11 16.08
N PHE A 33 -22.35 -6.55 15.38
CA PHE A 33 -23.53 -7.27 14.94
C PHE A 33 -23.17 -8.36 13.92
N GLY A 34 -22.27 -8.06 12.97
CA GLY A 34 -21.75 -9.03 12.01
C GLY A 34 -21.07 -10.24 12.67
N TYR A 35 -20.21 -10.00 13.68
CA TYR A 35 -19.60 -11.08 14.45
C TYR A 35 -20.63 -11.92 15.22
N GLY A 36 -21.62 -11.28 15.85
CA GLY A 36 -22.69 -11.98 16.58
C GLY A 36 -23.54 -12.87 15.68
N ALA A 37 -23.93 -12.36 14.51
CA ALA A 37 -24.71 -13.12 13.52
C ALA A 37 -23.95 -14.33 12.97
N LEU A 38 -22.64 -14.17 12.70
CA LEU A 38 -21.78 -15.25 12.22
C LEU A 38 -21.57 -16.34 13.29
N CYS A 39 -21.36 -15.96 14.55
CA CYS A 39 -21.28 -16.90 15.67
C CYS A 39 -22.59 -17.68 15.87
N LEU A 40 -23.74 -17.01 15.79
CA LEU A 40 -25.05 -17.66 15.89
C LEU A 40 -25.27 -18.66 14.75
N ALA A 41 -24.92 -18.27 13.53
CA ALA A 41 -25.04 -19.12 12.35
C ALA A 41 -24.17 -20.38 12.43
N LEU A 42 -22.93 -20.24 12.92
CA LEU A 42 -22.05 -21.36 13.18
C LEU A 42 -22.61 -22.27 14.26
N LEU A 43 -23.15 -21.73 15.35
CA LEU A 43 -23.80 -22.52 16.40
C LEU A 43 -25.01 -23.30 15.89
N VAL A 44 -25.86 -22.68 15.06
CA VAL A 44 -27.03 -23.34 14.45
C VAL A 44 -26.59 -24.42 13.46
N TYR A 45 -25.54 -24.18 12.68
CA TYR A 45 -25.00 -25.17 11.76
C TYR A 45 -24.38 -26.38 12.51
N ILE A 46 -23.62 -26.11 13.56
CA ILE A 46 -23.01 -27.14 14.42
C ILE A 46 -24.11 -27.95 15.14
N GLY A 47 -25.11 -27.27 15.74
CA GLY A 47 -26.21 -27.93 16.45
C GLY A 47 -27.13 -28.74 15.52
N GLY A 48 -27.42 -28.22 14.33
CA GLY A 48 -28.25 -28.90 13.33
C GLY A 48 -27.58 -30.12 12.69
N GLY A 49 -26.25 -30.10 12.53
CA GLY A 49 -25.47 -31.22 12.02
C GLY A 49 -25.37 -32.39 12.99
N LEU A 50 -25.27 -32.09 14.30
CA LEU A 50 -25.28 -33.11 15.35
C LEU A 50 -26.64 -33.80 15.48
N LEU A 51 -27.76 -33.07 15.46
CA LEU A 51 -29.07 -33.68 15.75
C LEU A 51 -29.62 -34.55 14.61
N VAL A 52 -29.23 -34.32 13.37
CA VAL A 52 -29.80 -35.00 12.18
C VAL A 52 -29.00 -36.23 11.74
N SER A 53 -27.79 -36.45 12.26
CA SER A 53 -26.85 -37.44 11.69
C SER A 53 -26.54 -38.67 12.56
N TYR A 54 -27.06 -38.77 13.79
CA TYR A 54 -26.66 -39.85 14.71
C TYR A 54 -27.60 -41.06 14.74
N GLY A 55 -27.65 -41.76 13.60
CA GLY A 55 -28.03 -43.18 13.55
C GLY A 55 -26.86 -44.10 13.92
N GLY A 56 -26.31 -43.98 15.14
CA GLY A 56 -25.47 -45.03 15.76
C GLY A 56 -23.98 -45.14 15.41
N ARG A 57 -23.36 -44.17 14.70
CA ARG A 57 -21.91 -44.20 14.38
C ARG A 57 -21.10 -43.23 15.24
N ALA A 58 -20.79 -43.62 16.47
CA ALA A 58 -20.02 -42.80 17.43
C ALA A 58 -18.63 -42.36 16.93
N GLY A 59 -17.98 -43.15 16.06
CA GLY A 59 -16.69 -42.78 15.46
C GLY A 59 -16.75 -41.58 14.51
N ALA A 60 -17.87 -41.37 13.80
CA ALA A 60 -18.05 -40.21 12.94
C ALA A 60 -18.23 -38.93 13.76
N MET A 61 -18.95 -39.02 14.89
CA MET A 61 -19.14 -37.92 15.83
C MET A 61 -17.82 -37.38 16.37
N LEU A 62 -16.93 -38.27 16.82
CA LEU A 62 -15.63 -37.90 17.37
C LEU A 62 -14.74 -37.21 16.34
N ARG A 63 -14.70 -37.74 15.10
CA ARG A 63 -13.93 -37.15 14.01
C ARG A 63 -14.41 -35.75 13.65
N ASP A 64 -15.72 -35.55 13.59
CA ASP A 64 -16.30 -34.25 13.26
C ASP A 64 -16.06 -33.25 14.41
N ALA A 65 -16.22 -33.68 15.66
CA ALA A 65 -15.93 -32.85 16.83
C ALA A 65 -14.46 -32.38 16.86
N VAL A 66 -13.51 -33.28 16.57
CA VAL A 66 -12.08 -32.93 16.48
C VAL A 66 -11.81 -31.97 15.33
N THR A 67 -12.44 -32.18 14.17
CA THR A 67 -12.29 -31.30 13.00
C THR A 67 -12.80 -29.89 13.31
N TRP A 68 -13.96 -29.77 13.95
CA TRP A 68 -14.54 -28.49 14.36
C TRP A 68 -13.73 -27.81 15.46
N LEU A 69 -13.24 -28.56 16.44
CA LEU A 69 -12.39 -28.04 17.49
C LEU A 69 -11.07 -27.51 16.92
N ALA A 70 -10.46 -28.22 15.96
CA ALA A 70 -9.26 -27.78 15.27
C ALA A 70 -9.50 -26.51 14.42
N LEU A 71 -10.61 -26.45 13.68
CA LEU A 71 -11.01 -25.26 12.90
C LEU A 71 -11.27 -24.06 13.80
N GLY A 72 -12.01 -24.25 14.89
CA GLY A 72 -12.29 -23.21 15.88
C GLY A 72 -11.02 -22.68 16.53
N LEU A 73 -10.12 -23.58 16.94
CA LEU A 73 -8.83 -23.20 17.50
C LEU A 73 -8.00 -22.43 16.46
N GLY A 74 -7.96 -22.88 15.21
CA GLY A 74 -7.28 -22.18 14.11
C GLY A 74 -7.81 -20.77 13.88
N LEU A 75 -9.14 -20.58 13.93
CA LEU A 75 -9.77 -19.26 13.85
C LEU A 75 -9.43 -18.36 15.04
N VAL A 76 -9.43 -18.90 16.26
CA VAL A 76 -9.03 -18.16 17.48
C VAL A 76 -7.56 -17.75 17.38
N THR A 77 -6.68 -18.64 16.94
CA THR A 77 -5.27 -18.31 16.68
C THR A 77 -5.15 -17.23 15.61
N LEU A 78 -5.84 -17.35 14.48
CA LEU A 78 -5.80 -16.35 13.41
C LEU A 78 -6.27 -14.98 13.89
N TYR A 79 -7.34 -14.92 14.70
CA TYR A 79 -7.84 -13.68 15.28
C TYR A 79 -6.88 -13.11 16.34
N ALA A 80 -6.31 -13.95 17.20
CA ALA A 80 -5.35 -13.52 18.22
C ALA A 80 -4.10 -12.88 17.60
N TYR A 81 -3.67 -13.39 16.44
CA TYR A 81 -2.52 -12.89 15.69
C TYR A 81 -2.90 -11.95 14.53
N LYS A 82 -4.15 -11.46 14.48
CA LYS A 82 -4.66 -10.65 13.34
C LYS A 82 -3.80 -9.42 13.05
N ASP A 83 -3.30 -8.77 14.09
CA ASP A 83 -2.53 -7.53 13.98
C ASP A 83 -1.10 -7.80 13.46
N GLU A 84 -0.54 -8.97 13.76
CA GLU A 84 0.74 -9.45 13.23
C GLU A 84 0.62 -9.97 11.80
N LEU A 85 -0.53 -10.52 11.43
CA LEU A 85 -0.82 -11.05 10.10
C LEU A 85 -1.24 -9.98 9.09
N MET A 86 -1.85 -8.89 9.56
CA MET A 86 -2.28 -7.75 8.74
C MET A 86 -1.18 -7.21 7.81
N PRO A 87 0.06 -6.94 8.26
CA PRO A 87 1.13 -6.45 7.38
C PRO A 87 1.56 -7.48 6.34
N ILE A 88 1.44 -8.78 6.63
CA ILE A 88 1.74 -9.88 5.70
C ILE A 88 0.64 -9.95 4.62
N ALA A 89 -0.62 -9.92 5.03
CA ALA A 89 -1.77 -9.88 4.12
C ALA A 89 -1.71 -8.64 3.20
N ALA A 90 -1.37 -7.47 3.76
CA ALA A 90 -1.19 -6.23 2.99
C ALA A 90 -0.04 -6.30 1.97
N ARG A 91 0.99 -7.13 2.19
CA ARG A 91 2.06 -7.37 1.22
C ARG A 91 1.56 -8.22 0.05
N VAL A 92 0.85 -9.31 0.34
CA VAL A 92 0.30 -10.24 -0.67
C VAL A 92 -0.77 -9.54 -1.53
N VAL A 93 -1.68 -8.79 -0.91
CA VAL A 93 -2.73 -8.04 -1.63
C VAL A 93 -2.12 -6.87 -2.43
N GLY A 94 -1.09 -6.21 -1.91
CA GLY A 94 -0.37 -5.16 -2.64
C GLY A 94 0.39 -5.65 -3.87
N GLU A 95 0.71 -6.94 -3.94
CA GLU A 95 1.34 -7.57 -5.11
C GLU A 95 0.31 -7.91 -6.21
N LEU A 96 -0.96 -8.11 -5.83
CA LEU A 96 -2.07 -8.30 -6.75
C LEU A 96 -2.61 -6.97 -7.32
N ILE A 97 -2.26 -5.83 -6.70
CA ILE A 97 -2.66 -4.48 -7.14
C ILE A 97 -1.41 -3.58 -7.20
N PRO A 98 -0.69 -3.55 -8.34
CA PRO A 98 0.46 -2.67 -8.50
C PRO A 98 0.02 -1.20 -8.45
N GLY A 99 0.46 -0.45 -7.44
CA GLY A 99 0.49 1.03 -7.51
C GLY A 99 -0.04 1.85 -6.33
N SER A 100 -0.57 1.26 -5.25
CA SER A 100 -1.16 2.06 -4.16
C SER A 100 -0.37 1.99 -2.86
N ALA A 101 0.42 3.03 -2.58
CA ALA A 101 0.86 3.34 -1.21
C ALA A 101 1.27 4.81 -1.01
N MET A 102 0.64 5.73 -1.73
CA MET A 102 0.68 7.15 -1.39
C MET A 102 -0.67 7.50 -0.77
N THR A 103 -0.72 7.64 0.55
CA THR A 103 -1.87 8.24 1.21
C THR A 103 -1.58 9.73 1.36
N VAL A 104 -2.47 10.54 0.77
CA VAL A 104 -2.51 11.98 1.03
C VAL A 104 -3.44 12.15 2.20
N GLU A 105 -2.88 12.55 3.34
CA GLU A 105 -3.65 12.84 4.54
C GLU A 105 -3.58 14.34 4.76
N GLU A 106 -4.72 15.02 4.75
CA GLU A 106 -4.78 16.40 5.23
C GLU A 106 -4.55 16.37 6.74
N SER A 107 -3.40 16.88 7.17
CA SER A 107 -3.11 17.01 8.60
C SER A 107 -4.15 17.95 9.23
N ALA A 108 -4.59 17.67 10.46
CA ALA A 108 -5.57 18.48 11.20
C ALA A 108 -5.22 19.98 11.32
N ASN A 109 -3.98 20.34 10.98
CA ASN A 109 -3.44 21.69 11.01
C ASN A 109 -3.51 22.41 9.65
N GLY A 110 -4.18 21.82 8.64
CA GLY A 110 -4.26 22.34 7.27
C GLY A 110 -2.97 22.24 6.46
N LEU A 111 -1.99 21.46 6.95
CA LEU A 111 -0.73 21.22 6.27
C LEU A 111 -0.83 19.96 5.39
N ALA A 112 -0.37 20.09 4.15
CA ALA A 112 -0.21 19.00 3.21
C ALA A 112 0.78 17.96 3.74
N GLU A 113 0.29 16.77 4.12
CA GLU A 113 1.10 15.62 4.55
C GLU A 113 0.92 14.47 3.57
N ILE A 114 2.05 13.87 3.17
CA ILE A 114 2.08 12.76 2.23
C ILE A 114 2.85 11.63 2.87
N ARG A 115 2.20 10.48 2.99
CA ARG A 115 2.82 9.29 3.56
C ARG A 115 3.02 8.25 2.45
N ILE A 116 4.28 7.87 2.26
CA ILE A 116 4.74 6.94 1.23
C ILE A 116 5.22 5.67 1.93
N ARG A 117 4.67 4.51 1.57
CA ARG A 117 5.17 3.23 2.08
C ARG A 117 6.40 2.76 1.29
N LYS A 118 7.35 2.18 2.01
CA LYS A 118 8.51 1.49 1.45
C LYS A 118 8.06 0.32 0.58
N ARG A 119 8.65 0.18 -0.61
CA ARG A 119 8.43 -0.97 -1.49
C ARG A 119 9.22 -2.19 -1.02
N LEU A 120 8.87 -3.35 -1.56
CA LEU A 120 9.54 -4.63 -1.27
C LEU A 120 11.03 -4.63 -1.68
N ASP A 121 11.40 -3.84 -2.69
CA ASP A 121 12.80 -3.62 -3.11
C ASP A 121 13.61 -2.79 -2.11
N GLY A 122 12.98 -2.27 -1.06
CA GLY A 122 13.60 -1.49 -0.02
C GLY A 122 13.68 0.02 -0.32
N HIS A 123 13.14 0.48 -1.44
CA HIS A 123 13.15 1.88 -1.83
C HIS A 123 11.81 2.57 -1.55
N PHE A 124 11.86 3.86 -1.25
CA PHE A 124 10.68 4.73 -1.23
C PHE A 124 10.48 5.26 -2.64
N THR A 125 9.35 4.94 -3.26
CA THR A 125 9.01 5.42 -4.61
C THR A 125 7.82 6.36 -4.54
N ALA A 126 7.95 7.55 -5.12
CA ALA A 126 6.89 8.54 -5.25
C ALA A 126 6.48 8.69 -6.71
N THR A 127 5.18 8.89 -6.96
CA THR A 127 4.72 9.45 -8.23
C THR A 127 4.83 10.96 -8.13
N VAL A 128 5.71 11.54 -8.93
CA VAL A 128 6.06 12.97 -8.94
C VAL A 128 5.53 13.57 -10.23
N ASP A 129 4.72 14.62 -10.12
CA ASP A 129 4.37 15.44 -11.27
C ASP A 129 5.54 16.35 -11.61
N VAL A 130 6.09 16.19 -12.81
CA VAL A 130 7.15 17.03 -13.36
C VAL A 130 6.61 17.72 -14.61
N ASN A 131 6.54 19.05 -14.60
CA ASN A 131 5.97 19.84 -15.70
C ASN A 131 4.58 19.35 -16.17
N GLY A 132 3.73 18.89 -15.25
CA GLY A 132 2.39 18.36 -15.53
C GLY A 132 2.35 16.89 -15.94
N LYS A 133 3.44 16.14 -15.74
CA LYS A 133 3.59 14.74 -16.17
C LYS A 133 4.00 13.86 -15.01
N ALA A 134 3.24 12.78 -14.78
CA ALA A 134 3.51 11.83 -13.72
C ALA A 134 4.74 10.96 -14.04
N ILE A 135 5.78 11.08 -13.21
CA ILE A 135 7.03 10.35 -13.29
C ILE A 135 7.26 9.59 -11.98
N SER A 136 7.54 8.29 -12.06
CA SER A 136 7.87 7.49 -10.89
C SER A 136 9.34 7.64 -10.50
N MET A 137 9.60 8.16 -9.30
CA MET A 137 10.95 8.43 -8.81
C MET A 137 11.25 7.74 -7.49
N ILE A 138 12.49 7.32 -7.31
CA ILE A 138 12.99 6.86 -6.01
C ILE A 138 13.38 8.09 -5.18
N VAL A 139 12.95 8.14 -3.92
CA VAL A 139 13.40 9.17 -2.98
C VAL A 139 14.82 8.84 -2.51
N ASP A 140 15.77 9.72 -2.81
CA ASP A 140 17.19 9.51 -2.54
C ASP A 140 17.79 10.75 -1.85
N THR A 141 18.02 10.64 -0.54
CA THR A 141 18.67 11.70 0.26
C THR A 141 20.17 11.82 -0.02
N GLY A 142 20.77 10.82 -0.67
CA GLY A 142 22.17 10.86 -1.11
C GLY A 142 22.37 11.66 -2.40
N ALA A 143 21.30 11.85 -3.19
CA ALA A 143 21.35 12.67 -4.39
C ALA A 143 21.20 14.17 -4.04
N SER A 144 22.18 14.98 -4.45
CA SER A 144 22.16 16.43 -4.20
C SER A 144 21.09 17.18 -5.03
N THR A 145 20.58 16.56 -6.08
CA THR A 145 19.65 17.16 -7.04
C THR A 145 18.75 16.06 -7.63
N ILE A 146 17.57 16.41 -8.13
CA ILE A 146 16.74 15.52 -8.95
C ILE A 146 17.53 15.04 -10.16
N VAL A 147 17.54 13.74 -10.41
CA VAL A 147 18.19 13.17 -11.61
C VAL A 147 17.16 12.38 -12.41
N LEU A 148 16.87 12.85 -13.62
CA LEU A 148 15.96 12.20 -14.55
C LEU A 148 16.71 11.27 -15.49
N ARG A 149 16.09 10.15 -15.81
CA ARG A 149 16.44 9.38 -17.00
C ARG A 149 16.06 10.17 -18.27
N PRO A 150 16.76 9.97 -19.40
CA PRO A 150 16.38 10.58 -20.67
C PRO A 150 14.91 10.34 -21.02
N GLU A 151 14.43 9.09 -20.89
CA GLU A 151 13.04 8.75 -21.24
C GLU A 151 12.01 9.48 -20.37
N ASP A 152 12.33 9.74 -19.10
CA ASP A 152 11.42 10.46 -18.19
C ASP A 152 11.49 11.98 -18.41
N ALA A 153 12.65 12.50 -18.82
CA ALA A 153 12.79 13.89 -19.21
C ALA A 153 12.02 14.19 -20.51
N GLU A 154 12.11 13.32 -21.51
CA GLU A 154 11.31 13.41 -22.75
C GLU A 154 9.81 13.38 -22.44
N LYS A 155 9.36 12.48 -21.56
CA LYS A 155 7.96 12.45 -21.10
C LYS A 155 7.53 13.77 -20.46
N ALA A 156 8.42 14.41 -19.71
CA ALA A 156 8.21 15.72 -19.09
C ALA A 156 8.31 16.90 -20.07
N GLY A 157 8.43 16.64 -21.39
CA GLY A 157 8.48 17.66 -22.44
C GLY A 157 9.85 18.33 -22.59
N ILE A 158 10.92 17.73 -22.05
CA ILE A 158 12.28 18.26 -22.16
C ILE A 158 12.92 17.72 -23.44
N ASP A 159 13.46 18.62 -24.27
CA ASP A 159 14.21 18.26 -25.47
C ASP A 159 15.61 17.77 -25.11
N VAL A 160 15.73 16.46 -24.87
CA VAL A 160 17.00 15.83 -24.48
C VAL A 160 18.05 15.82 -25.59
N ALA A 161 17.66 15.94 -26.86
CA ALA A 161 18.59 15.88 -27.99
C ALA A 161 19.50 17.12 -28.05
N HIS A 162 19.03 18.25 -27.55
CA HIS A 162 19.77 19.51 -27.51
C HIS A 162 20.44 19.78 -26.16
N LEU A 163 20.36 18.83 -25.21
CA LEU A 163 21.00 18.96 -23.91
C LEU A 163 22.51 18.78 -23.99
N THR A 164 23.22 19.57 -23.19
CA THR A 164 24.68 19.51 -23.10
C THR A 164 25.11 18.72 -21.86
N TYR A 165 25.61 17.51 -22.06
CA TYR A 165 26.05 16.59 -21.00
C TYR A 165 27.48 16.86 -20.56
N LYS A 166 27.67 17.85 -19.67
CA LYS A 166 29.00 18.29 -19.17
C LYS A 166 29.18 18.16 -17.67
N VAL A 167 28.14 17.77 -16.93
CA VAL A 167 28.21 17.65 -15.46
C VAL A 167 28.62 16.22 -15.11
N PRO A 168 29.82 15.99 -14.55
CA PRO A 168 30.17 14.66 -14.08
C PRO A 168 29.31 14.29 -12.87
N VAL A 169 28.74 13.09 -12.90
CA VAL A 169 27.94 12.53 -11.80
C VAL A 169 28.44 11.14 -11.44
N LEU A 170 28.34 10.79 -10.16
CA LEU A 170 28.59 9.44 -9.68
C LEU A 170 27.24 8.76 -9.48
N THR A 171 27.05 7.64 -10.14
CA THR A 171 25.84 6.81 -10.08
C THR A 171 26.18 5.42 -9.57
N ALA A 172 25.16 4.61 -9.29
CA ALA A 172 25.34 3.19 -8.98
C ALA A 172 26.05 2.43 -10.10
N ASN A 173 25.88 2.85 -11.36
CA ASN A 173 26.52 2.25 -12.53
C ASN A 173 27.94 2.81 -12.79
N GLY A 174 28.46 3.65 -11.90
CA GLY A 174 29.77 4.29 -12.02
C GLY A 174 29.68 5.76 -12.44
N ARG A 175 30.76 6.26 -13.06
CA ARG A 175 30.85 7.65 -13.52
C ARG A 175 30.04 7.83 -14.80
N ALA A 176 29.18 8.84 -14.81
CA ALA A 176 28.42 9.25 -15.98
C ALA A 176 28.48 10.77 -16.16
N MET A 177 27.99 11.25 -17.30
CA MET A 177 27.75 12.67 -17.52
C MET A 177 26.26 12.95 -17.44
N ALA A 178 25.93 14.17 -17.01
CA ALA A 178 24.58 14.68 -16.96
C ALA A 178 24.49 16.07 -17.57
N ALA A 179 23.30 16.41 -18.05
CA ALA A 179 22.96 17.76 -18.47
C ALA A 179 22.19 18.46 -17.36
N ARG A 180 22.55 19.73 -17.09
CA ARG A 180 21.86 20.54 -16.09
C ARG A 180 20.65 21.23 -16.72
N LEU A 181 19.53 21.21 -16.01
CA LEU A 181 18.35 21.99 -16.35
C LEU A 181 17.59 22.39 -15.09
N ARG A 182 16.53 23.17 -15.29
CA ARG A 182 15.64 23.58 -14.22
C ARG A 182 14.22 23.20 -14.62
N LEU A 183 13.55 22.46 -13.74
CA LEU A 183 12.17 22.03 -13.90
C LEU A 183 11.25 23.19 -13.54
N ASP A 184 10.20 23.40 -14.33
CA ASP A 184 9.26 24.49 -14.12
C ASP A 184 8.41 24.22 -12.89
N SER A 185 7.88 23.01 -12.78
CA SER A 185 7.13 22.52 -11.63
C SER A 185 7.51 21.09 -11.27
N VAL A 186 7.63 20.83 -9.97
CA VAL A 186 7.77 19.49 -9.38
C VAL A 186 6.77 19.39 -8.25
N ALA A 187 5.85 18.44 -8.30
CA ALA A 187 4.84 18.26 -7.26
C ALA A 187 4.69 16.80 -6.86
N ILE A 188 4.36 16.57 -5.60
CA ILE A 188 3.93 15.28 -5.08
C ILE A 188 2.63 15.56 -4.36
N GLY A 189 1.51 15.03 -4.84
CA GLY A 189 0.19 15.37 -4.31
C GLY A 189 0.00 16.90 -4.16
N PRO A 190 -0.40 17.39 -2.97
CA PRO A 190 -0.58 18.82 -2.72
C PRO A 190 0.72 19.62 -2.48
N VAL A 191 1.90 18.98 -2.49
CA VAL A 191 3.18 19.65 -2.23
C VAL A 191 3.87 19.97 -3.55
N ASP A 192 3.85 21.25 -3.94
CA ASP A 192 4.45 21.73 -5.19
C ASP A 192 5.69 22.61 -4.96
N ARG A 193 6.66 22.52 -5.86
CA ARG A 193 7.85 23.38 -5.89
C ARG A 193 8.13 23.79 -7.33
N GLN A 194 8.30 25.09 -7.53
CA GLN A 194 8.64 25.64 -8.84
C GLN A 194 10.14 25.84 -8.98
N LYS A 195 10.63 25.87 -10.22
CA LYS A 195 12.02 26.24 -10.54
C LYS A 195 13.03 25.38 -9.76
N VAL A 196 12.89 24.06 -9.87
CA VAL A 196 13.71 23.09 -9.14
C VAL A 196 14.88 22.66 -10.00
N ASP A 197 16.10 22.72 -9.45
CA ASP A 197 17.28 22.26 -10.15
C ASP A 197 17.23 20.75 -10.37
N ALA A 198 17.56 20.32 -11.58
CA ALA A 198 17.57 18.94 -11.99
C ALA A 198 18.73 18.63 -12.94
N LEU A 199 19.03 17.35 -13.04
CA LEU A 199 19.98 16.79 -13.98
C LEU A 199 19.27 15.77 -14.86
N VAL A 200 19.66 15.66 -16.12
CA VAL A 200 19.31 14.52 -16.98
C VAL A 200 20.57 13.71 -17.17
N ALA A 201 20.56 12.47 -16.70
CA ALA A 201 21.71 11.59 -16.88
C ALA A 201 21.81 11.13 -18.33
N GLN A 202 23.02 10.75 -18.78
CA GLN A 202 23.18 10.03 -20.04
C GLN A 202 22.38 8.72 -20.03
N LYS A 203 22.07 8.21 -21.22
CA LYS A 203 21.40 6.93 -21.40
C LYS A 203 22.14 5.82 -20.64
N ASP A 204 21.37 4.93 -20.02
CA ASP A 204 21.85 3.76 -19.26
C ASP A 204 22.64 4.08 -17.97
N ALA A 205 22.81 5.35 -17.60
CA ALA A 205 23.46 5.75 -16.35
C ALA A 205 22.59 5.52 -15.10
N LEU A 206 21.27 5.45 -15.26
CA LEU A 206 20.30 5.29 -14.17
C LEU A 206 19.19 4.31 -14.57
N THR A 207 18.88 3.38 -13.68
CA THR A 207 17.75 2.44 -13.87
C THR A 207 16.41 3.13 -13.62
N GLN A 208 16.34 4.09 -12.69
CA GLN A 208 15.15 4.87 -12.38
C GLN A 208 15.51 6.32 -12.04
N SER A 209 14.58 7.24 -12.26
CA SER A 209 14.74 8.65 -11.89
C SER A 209 14.78 8.82 -10.37
N LEU A 210 15.56 9.79 -9.89
CA LEU A 210 15.85 10.02 -8.47
C LEU A 210 15.30 11.39 -8.03
N LEU A 211 14.58 11.41 -6.91
CA LEU A 211 14.11 12.60 -6.23
C LEU A 211 15.12 12.98 -5.15
N GLY A 212 15.96 13.96 -5.47
CA GLY A 212 17.06 14.39 -4.60
C GLY A 212 16.78 15.63 -3.76
N MET A 213 17.84 16.09 -3.10
CA MET A 213 17.81 17.20 -2.15
C MET A 213 17.40 18.55 -2.74
N SER A 214 17.50 18.77 -4.06
CA SER A 214 17.02 20.01 -4.70
C SER A 214 15.51 20.23 -4.52
N PHE A 215 14.75 19.16 -4.30
CA PHE A 215 13.34 19.19 -3.90
C PHE A 215 13.16 18.97 -2.39
N LEU A 216 13.77 17.93 -1.82
CA LEU A 216 13.54 17.53 -0.41
C LEU A 216 13.91 18.63 0.59
N SER A 217 14.97 19.41 0.33
CA SER A 217 15.38 20.54 1.19
C SER A 217 14.40 21.71 1.19
N ARG A 218 13.48 21.76 0.22
CA ARG A 218 12.45 22.80 0.13
C ARG A 218 11.18 22.42 0.87
N LEU A 219 11.08 21.19 1.37
CA LEU A 219 9.97 20.73 2.20
C LEU A 219 10.11 21.29 3.62
N ARG A 220 8.99 21.42 4.33
CA ARG A 220 9.00 21.81 5.74
C ARG A 220 9.68 20.74 6.59
N SER A 221 9.36 19.47 6.32
CA SER A 221 10.07 18.33 6.87
C SER A 221 9.87 17.08 6.02
N TYR A 222 10.81 16.15 6.14
CA TYR A 222 10.67 14.78 5.66
C TYR A 222 11.18 13.84 6.74
N GLU A 223 10.51 12.71 6.95
CA GLU A 223 10.78 11.79 8.05
C GLU A 223 10.67 10.35 7.59
N PHE A 224 11.70 9.56 7.87
CA PHE A 224 11.68 8.11 7.68
C PHE A 224 11.33 7.45 9.01
N SER A 225 10.19 6.74 9.06
CA SER A 225 9.69 6.06 10.26
C SER A 225 9.25 4.64 9.90
N GLY A 226 10.10 3.66 10.24
CA GLY A 226 9.92 2.25 9.89
C GLY A 226 9.81 2.05 8.37
N ASP A 227 8.65 1.56 7.93
CA ASP A 227 8.33 1.31 6.52
C ASP A 227 7.67 2.53 5.84
N PHE A 228 7.70 3.72 6.44
CA PHE A 228 7.04 4.91 5.90
C PHE A 228 8.00 6.09 5.76
N LEU A 229 7.80 6.87 4.69
CA LEU A 229 8.37 8.18 4.47
C LEU A 229 7.22 9.18 4.51
N THR A 230 7.31 10.14 5.43
CA THR A 230 6.36 11.24 5.52
C THR A 230 6.99 12.51 4.97
N LEU A 231 6.33 13.17 4.02
CA LEU A 231 6.71 14.44 3.44
C LEU A 231 5.71 15.52 3.86
N ARG A 232 6.21 16.68 4.29
CA ARG A 232 5.37 17.80 4.73
C ARG A 232 5.72 19.07 3.94
N GLY A 233 4.70 19.62 3.30
CA GLY A 233 4.77 20.81 2.44
C GLY A 233 5.15 22.08 3.17
#